data_AF-W0ZAK4-F1
#
_entry.id   AF-W0ZAK4-F1
#
_cell.length_a   1.000
_cell.length_b   1.000
_cell.length_c   1.000
_cell.angle_alpha   90.00
_cell.angle_beta   90.00
_cell.angle_gamma   90.00
#
_symmetry.space_group_name_H-M   'P 1'
#
loop_
_entity.id
_entity.type
_entity.pdbx_description
1 polymer ?
#
loop_
_entity_poly.entity_id
_entity_poly.type
_entity_poly.pdbx_seq_one_letter_code
_entity_poly.pdbx_strand_id
1 'polypeptide(L)'
;MRLQFAQEESAGQAQADVLSILDHSALDQAVDNGWIAEYTPQEADALPAEYARAGYYYAVQSVTSPVIAYNTDKVTPEEVEKLQADPMGFLESKGLTDRVGVVAPQAGQQLQAYWYLYSDGPAAEDFGWDGLGGIAANTGAISDTVTIAQNVIQGEVDFGLPLADSYVISLITGSGAPLGFVYPDPTVAVMSALAVVENAPHPNAARLFSEWAASADGVSAWAVGANNAPMRSDVEDPRTYLDEPWFSPKTDDVWSDFGSDPEFLEAMTADGWYFPKWNETFGYSG
;
A
#
# COMPACT_ATOMS: atom_id res chain seq x y z
N MET A 1 7.63 -15.13 4.85
CA MET A 1 8.20 -15.29 3.49
C MET A 1 9.66 -14.85 3.42
N ARG A 2 10.04 -13.60 3.75
CA ARG A 2 11.46 -13.13 3.79
C ARG A 2 12.40 -14.05 4.58
N LEU A 3 12.01 -14.43 5.81
CA LEU A 3 12.80 -15.34 6.65
C LEU A 3 12.88 -16.78 6.12
N GLN A 4 11.86 -17.24 5.41
CA GLN A 4 11.83 -18.58 4.85
C GLN A 4 12.73 -18.68 3.62
N PHE A 5 12.61 -17.75 2.68
CA PHE A 5 13.47 -17.69 1.49
C PHE A 5 14.95 -17.60 1.86
N ALA A 6 15.30 -16.70 2.79
CA ALA A 6 16.68 -16.56 3.26
C ALA A 6 17.23 -17.84 3.92
N GLN A 7 16.39 -18.58 4.67
CA GLN A 7 16.77 -19.86 5.27
C GLN A 7 16.99 -20.94 4.20
N GLU A 8 16.09 -21.04 3.22
CA GLU A 8 16.17 -22.01 2.12
C GLU A 8 17.41 -21.77 1.25
N GLU A 9 17.66 -20.53 0.83
CA GLU A 9 18.83 -20.18 0.01
C GLU A 9 20.15 -20.38 0.76
N SER A 10 20.21 -19.98 2.05
CA SER A 10 21.39 -20.23 2.88
C SER A 10 21.67 -21.73 3.08
N ALA A 11 20.62 -22.56 3.01
CA ALA A 11 20.73 -24.02 3.07
C ALA A 11 20.98 -24.68 1.70
N GLY A 12 21.02 -23.90 0.60
CA GLY A 12 21.15 -24.41 -0.76
C GLY A 12 19.93 -25.20 -1.23
N GLN A 13 18.75 -24.88 -0.71
CA GLN A 13 17.49 -25.60 -0.94
C GLN A 13 16.46 -24.73 -1.68
N ALA A 14 16.89 -23.90 -2.64
CA ALA A 14 16.00 -23.04 -3.43
C ALA A 14 14.71 -23.77 -3.86
N GLN A 15 13.57 -23.40 -3.26
CA GLN A 15 12.26 -23.98 -3.59
C GLN A 15 11.46 -23.09 -4.55
N ALA A 16 11.82 -21.82 -4.66
CA ALA A 16 11.12 -20.84 -5.49
C ALA A 16 11.83 -20.62 -6.83
N ASP A 17 11.02 -20.39 -7.87
CA ASP A 17 11.51 -20.03 -9.21
C ASP A 17 11.68 -18.52 -9.38
N VAL A 18 10.77 -17.75 -8.78
CA VAL A 18 10.74 -16.29 -8.80
C VAL A 18 10.44 -15.77 -7.40
N LEU A 19 11.00 -14.60 -7.09
CA LEU A 19 10.71 -13.86 -5.89
C LEU A 19 9.93 -12.60 -6.26
N SER A 20 8.74 -12.43 -5.70
CA SER A 20 7.92 -11.22 -5.86
C SER A 20 7.66 -10.63 -4.48
N ILE A 21 8.29 -9.49 -4.18
CA ILE A 21 8.16 -8.82 -2.87
C ILE A 21 8.16 -7.30 -3.02
N LEU A 22 7.61 -6.65 -2.00
CA LEU A 22 7.49 -5.19 -1.88
C LEU A 22 8.75 -4.50 -1.32
N ASP A 23 9.57 -5.25 -0.58
CA ASP A 23 10.74 -4.73 0.12
C ASP A 23 11.97 -4.76 -0.81
N HIS A 24 12.21 -3.65 -1.51
CA HIS A 24 13.34 -3.53 -2.43
C HIS A 24 14.70 -3.61 -1.71
N SER A 25 14.78 -3.18 -0.44
CA SER A 25 16.01 -3.33 0.36
C SER A 25 16.36 -4.80 0.60
N ALA A 26 15.34 -5.65 0.80
CA ALA A 26 15.52 -7.09 0.90
C ALA A 26 15.90 -7.72 -0.44
N LEU A 27 15.39 -7.21 -1.57
CA LEU A 27 15.82 -7.63 -2.90
C LEU A 27 17.28 -7.26 -3.15
N ASP A 28 17.71 -6.05 -2.79
CA ASP A 28 19.11 -5.65 -2.91
C ASP A 28 20.04 -6.55 -2.10
N GLN A 29 19.66 -6.87 -0.85
CA GLN A 29 20.40 -7.84 -0.04
C GLN A 29 20.43 -9.24 -0.67
N ALA A 30 19.31 -9.68 -1.28
CA ALA A 30 19.25 -10.97 -1.95
C ALA A 30 20.17 -11.01 -3.19
N VAL A 31 20.24 -9.90 -3.94
CA VAL A 31 21.20 -9.75 -5.05
C VAL A 31 22.63 -9.80 -4.54
N ASP A 32 22.95 -9.03 -3.49
CA ASP A 32 24.31 -8.98 -2.93
C ASP A 32 24.77 -10.32 -2.34
N ASN A 33 23.83 -11.12 -1.83
CA ASN A 33 24.07 -12.49 -1.36
C ASN A 33 24.17 -13.53 -2.50
N GLY A 34 23.94 -13.14 -3.76
CA GLY A 34 23.98 -14.03 -4.92
C GLY A 34 22.78 -14.98 -5.03
N TRP A 35 21.65 -14.63 -4.42
CA TRP A 35 20.42 -15.44 -4.45
C TRP A 35 19.53 -15.12 -5.66
N ILE A 36 19.74 -13.99 -6.32
CA ILE A 36 18.99 -13.54 -7.48
C ILE A 36 19.83 -13.67 -8.74
N ALA A 37 19.24 -14.25 -9.78
CA ALA A 37 19.88 -14.41 -11.07
C ALA A 37 20.05 -13.07 -11.78
N GLU A 38 21.17 -12.90 -12.47
CA GLU A 38 21.32 -11.80 -13.42
C GLU A 38 20.45 -12.10 -14.66
N TYR A 39 19.32 -11.39 -14.78
CA TYR A 39 18.37 -11.49 -15.87
C TYR A 39 17.65 -10.16 -16.14
N THR A 40 17.60 -9.75 -17.41
CA THR A 40 16.87 -8.57 -17.87
C THR A 40 15.80 -9.00 -18.87
N PRO A 41 14.50 -8.80 -18.57
CA PRO A 41 13.43 -8.96 -19.55
C PRO A 41 13.63 -8.05 -20.76
N GLN A 42 13.19 -8.47 -21.94
CA GLN A 42 13.39 -7.70 -23.18
C GLN A 42 12.72 -6.32 -23.15
N GLU A 43 11.60 -6.21 -22.44
CA GLU A 43 10.81 -4.99 -22.34
C GLU A 43 11.05 -4.22 -21.01
N ALA A 44 12.14 -4.53 -20.30
CA ALA A 44 12.44 -3.92 -19.01
C ALA A 44 12.59 -2.39 -19.06
N ASP A 45 13.04 -1.84 -20.19
CA ASP A 45 13.18 -0.39 -20.40
C ASP A 45 11.84 0.37 -20.37
N ALA A 46 10.70 -0.34 -20.49
CA ALA A 46 9.37 0.25 -20.37
C ALA A 46 8.88 0.35 -18.91
N LEU A 47 9.59 -0.30 -17.97
CA LEU A 47 9.27 -0.27 -16.54
C LEU A 47 10.02 0.89 -15.85
N PRO A 48 9.52 1.40 -14.71
CA PRO A 48 10.13 2.53 -14.04
C PRO A 48 11.46 2.12 -13.39
N ALA A 49 12.54 2.82 -13.76
CA ALA A 49 13.90 2.48 -13.38
C ALA A 49 14.17 2.71 -11.88
N GLU A 50 13.43 3.61 -11.24
CA GLU A 50 13.54 3.93 -9.82
C GLU A 50 13.07 2.79 -8.90
N TYR A 51 12.31 1.83 -9.44
CA TYR A 51 11.81 0.66 -8.73
C TYR A 51 12.43 -0.65 -9.26
N ALA A 52 13.68 -0.56 -9.72
CA ALA A 52 14.41 -1.67 -10.30
C ALA A 52 15.88 -1.63 -9.89
N ARG A 53 16.51 -2.82 -9.89
CA ARG A 53 17.96 -2.94 -9.99
C ARG A 53 18.26 -3.61 -11.33
N ALA A 54 18.77 -2.81 -12.26
CA ALA A 54 19.07 -3.25 -13.61
C ALA A 54 19.89 -4.56 -13.59
N GLY A 55 19.44 -5.54 -14.36
CA GLY A 55 20.01 -6.87 -14.38
C GLY A 55 19.42 -7.86 -13.38
N TYR A 56 18.59 -7.46 -12.42
CA TYR A 56 18.21 -8.37 -11.32
C TYR A 56 16.71 -8.39 -11.00
N TYR A 57 16.09 -7.22 -10.82
CA TYR A 57 14.67 -7.15 -10.49
C TYR A 57 14.03 -5.90 -11.06
N TYR A 58 12.72 -6.01 -11.34
CA TYR A 58 11.93 -4.93 -11.93
C TYR A 58 10.52 -4.90 -11.31
N ALA A 59 10.01 -3.71 -11.01
CA ALA A 59 8.65 -3.52 -10.55
C ALA A 59 7.65 -3.76 -11.69
N VAL A 60 6.92 -4.88 -11.61
CA VAL A 60 5.93 -5.33 -12.61
C VAL A 60 4.51 -5.28 -12.09
N GLN A 61 4.35 -5.10 -10.78
CA GLN A 61 3.06 -5.04 -10.09
C GLN A 61 2.96 -3.71 -9.35
N SER A 62 1.88 -3.01 -9.66
CA SER A 62 1.70 -1.62 -9.24
C SER A 62 1.08 -1.44 -7.87
N VAL A 63 1.23 -0.19 -7.47
CA VAL A 63 0.94 0.54 -6.26
C VAL A 63 -0.45 0.22 -5.69
N THR A 64 -0.49 -0.33 -4.48
CA THR A 64 -1.61 -0.07 -3.57
C THR A 64 -1.29 1.17 -2.75
N SER A 65 -2.30 2.01 -2.52
CA SER A 65 -2.16 3.19 -1.67
C SER A 65 -3.26 3.18 -0.63
N PRO A 66 -2.97 3.57 0.62
CA PRO A 66 -4.00 3.76 1.61
C PRO A 66 -4.93 4.91 1.23
N VAL A 67 -6.23 4.69 1.43
CA VAL A 67 -7.30 5.67 1.23
C VAL A 67 -8.11 5.83 2.51
N ILE A 68 -8.85 6.93 2.54
CA ILE A 68 -9.99 7.11 3.46
C ILE A 68 -11.23 6.70 2.68
N ALA A 69 -11.87 5.60 3.08
CA ALA A 69 -13.17 5.20 2.53
C ALA A 69 -14.29 5.84 3.33
N TYR A 70 -15.44 6.09 2.69
CA TYR A 70 -16.62 6.64 3.34
C TYR A 70 -17.90 6.00 2.81
N ASN A 71 -18.94 5.97 3.65
CA ASN A 71 -20.25 5.45 3.27
C ASN A 71 -21.06 6.52 2.49
N THR A 72 -21.39 6.24 1.23
CA THR A 72 -22.08 7.21 0.34
C THR A 72 -23.54 7.45 0.72
N ASP A 73 -24.15 6.57 1.51
CA ASP A 73 -25.52 6.75 2.03
C ASP A 73 -25.56 7.54 3.35
N LYS A 74 -24.41 7.70 4.04
CA LYS A 74 -24.31 8.37 5.35
C LYS A 74 -23.66 9.74 5.27
N VAL A 75 -22.66 9.90 4.42
CA VAL A 75 -21.87 11.12 4.32
C VAL A 75 -22.52 12.10 3.36
N THR A 76 -22.65 13.35 3.79
CA THR A 76 -23.28 14.40 2.99
C THR A 76 -22.34 14.91 1.89
N PRO A 77 -22.87 15.47 0.78
CA PRO A 77 -22.03 16.07 -0.26
C PRO A 77 -21.08 17.17 0.27
N GLU A 78 -21.53 17.97 1.24
CA GLU A 78 -20.69 19.00 1.86
C GLU A 78 -19.52 18.40 2.66
N GLU A 79 -19.74 17.28 3.34
CA GLU A 79 -18.67 16.55 4.02
C GLU A 79 -17.71 15.91 3.02
N VAL A 80 -18.21 15.36 1.90
CA VAL A 80 -17.37 14.84 0.82
C VAL A 80 -16.49 15.94 0.23
N GLU A 81 -17.04 17.13 -0.04
CA GLU A 81 -16.26 18.27 -0.55
C GLU A 81 -15.14 18.69 0.41
N LYS A 82 -15.41 18.69 1.73
CA LYS A 82 -14.39 18.99 2.76
C LYS A 82 -13.34 17.89 2.85
N LEU A 83 -13.77 16.63 2.85
CA LEU A 83 -12.90 15.47 2.86
C LEU A 83 -11.99 15.43 1.63
N GLN A 84 -12.48 15.84 0.45
CA GLN A 84 -11.67 15.94 -0.77
C GLN A 84 -10.67 17.10 -0.72
N ALA A 85 -11.01 18.20 -0.06
CA ALA A 85 -10.17 19.39 0.02
C ALA A 85 -9.01 19.23 1.01
N ASP A 86 -9.25 18.56 2.14
CA ASP A 86 -8.25 18.30 3.18
C ASP A 86 -8.60 16.97 3.88
N PRO A 87 -8.15 15.82 3.33
CA PRO A 87 -8.60 14.52 3.80
C PRO A 87 -8.26 14.23 5.26
N MET A 88 -7.03 14.54 5.68
CA MET A 88 -6.59 14.28 7.06
C MET A 88 -7.11 15.34 8.03
N GLY A 89 -7.07 16.62 7.66
CA GLY A 89 -7.59 17.71 8.48
C GLY A 89 -9.12 17.65 8.64
N PHE A 90 -9.85 17.09 7.67
CA PHE A 90 -11.27 16.84 7.84
C PHE A 90 -11.52 15.80 8.95
N LEU A 91 -10.73 14.73 9.06
CA LEU A 91 -10.95 13.67 10.05
C LEU A 91 -10.66 14.09 11.50
N GLU A 92 -9.89 15.16 11.74
CA GLU A 92 -9.75 15.78 13.08
C GLU A 92 -10.88 16.75 13.43
N SER A 93 -11.76 17.08 12.46
CA SER A 93 -12.77 18.11 12.65
C SER A 93 -13.77 17.75 13.75
N LYS A 94 -14.19 18.79 14.48
CA LYS A 94 -15.24 18.65 15.50
C LYS A 94 -16.56 18.23 14.84
N GLY A 95 -17.29 17.34 15.49
CA GLY A 95 -18.57 16.82 14.98
C GLY A 95 -18.47 15.47 14.27
N LEU A 96 -17.27 14.87 14.24
CA LEU A 96 -17.04 13.51 13.76
C LEU A 96 -16.94 12.47 14.89
N THR A 97 -17.39 12.80 16.11
CA THR A 97 -17.31 11.91 17.27
C THR A 97 -17.93 10.54 16.97
N ASP A 98 -17.14 9.48 17.21
CA ASP A 98 -17.45 8.08 16.96
C ASP A 98 -17.74 7.71 15.48
N ARG A 99 -17.43 8.60 14.52
CA ARG A 99 -17.71 8.40 13.09
C ARG A 99 -16.52 7.85 12.30
N VAL A 100 -15.35 7.73 12.91
CA VAL A 100 -14.12 7.28 12.24
C VAL A 100 -13.71 5.88 12.69
N GLY A 101 -13.53 4.97 11.73
CA GLY A 101 -12.95 3.65 11.91
C GLY A 101 -11.47 3.64 11.55
N VAL A 102 -10.64 3.10 12.43
CA VAL A 102 -9.17 3.15 12.32
C VAL A 102 -8.58 1.75 12.20
N VAL A 103 -7.68 1.57 11.24
CA VAL A 103 -6.84 0.38 11.11
C VAL A 103 -5.48 0.64 11.74
N ALA A 104 -5.11 -0.21 12.69
CA ALA A 104 -3.91 -0.03 13.50
C ALA A 104 -2.61 -0.32 12.70
N PRO A 105 -1.50 0.40 12.96
CA PRO A 105 -0.22 0.22 12.25
C PRO A 105 0.36 -1.19 12.40
N GLN A 106 0.02 -1.92 13.46
CA GLN A 106 0.50 -3.29 13.72
C GLN A 106 0.10 -4.28 12.62
N ALA A 107 -0.93 -3.98 11.81
CA ALA A 107 -1.42 -4.87 10.77
C ALA A 107 -0.49 -4.98 9.55
N GLY A 108 0.49 -4.08 9.36
CA GLY A 108 1.49 -4.23 8.30
C GLY A 108 2.32 -2.98 8.03
N GLN A 109 3.47 -3.16 7.39
CA GLN A 109 4.46 -2.10 7.18
C GLN A 109 3.94 -0.90 6.36
N GLN A 110 3.07 -1.12 5.38
CA GLN A 110 2.43 -0.01 4.65
C GLN A 110 1.58 0.88 5.59
N LEU A 111 0.87 0.26 6.54
CA LEU A 111 0.04 0.97 7.51
C LEU A 111 0.93 1.67 8.54
N GLN A 112 2.06 1.07 8.91
CA GLN A 112 3.10 1.74 9.73
C GLN A 112 3.62 3.00 9.04
N ALA A 113 4.00 2.89 7.76
CA ALA A 113 4.48 4.02 6.97
C ALA A 113 3.40 5.10 6.83
N TYR A 114 2.14 4.72 6.63
CA TYR A 114 1.03 5.66 6.55
C TYR A 114 0.88 6.49 7.83
N TRP A 115 0.86 5.84 8.99
CA TRP A 115 0.73 6.56 10.26
C TRP A 115 1.98 7.39 10.57
N TYR A 116 3.17 6.86 10.28
CA TYR A 116 4.44 7.56 10.49
C TYR A 116 4.56 8.80 9.62
N LEU A 117 4.18 8.71 8.34
CA LEU A 117 4.16 9.83 7.37
C LEU A 117 3.55 11.09 7.98
N TYR A 118 2.42 10.92 8.67
CA TYR A 118 1.66 12.01 9.28
C TYR A 118 2.07 12.38 10.70
N SER A 119 2.79 11.51 11.43
CA SER A 119 3.14 11.76 12.83
C SER A 119 4.57 12.29 13.02
N ASP A 120 5.55 11.71 12.32
CA ASP A 120 6.98 12.04 12.44
C ASP A 120 7.72 12.04 11.10
N GLY A 121 7.06 11.60 10.02
CA GLY A 121 7.60 11.54 8.66
C GLY A 121 7.37 12.83 7.87
N PRO A 122 7.40 12.74 6.52
CA PRO A 122 7.38 13.92 5.64
C PRO A 122 6.21 14.90 5.83
N ALA A 123 5.04 14.45 6.32
CA ALA A 123 3.86 15.28 6.54
C ALA A 123 3.69 15.74 8.00
N ALA A 124 4.65 15.44 8.88
CA ALA A 124 4.54 15.70 10.31
C ALA A 124 4.58 17.19 10.68
N GLU A 125 5.23 18.03 9.86
CA GLU A 125 5.30 19.48 10.13
C GLU A 125 3.90 20.12 10.10
N ASP A 126 3.04 19.66 9.18
CA ASP A 126 1.69 20.20 8.98
C ASP A 126 0.62 19.48 9.81
N PHE A 127 0.86 18.24 10.24
CA PHE A 127 -0.13 17.40 10.93
C PHE A 127 0.33 16.95 12.32
N GLY A 128 1.34 16.06 12.36
CA GLY A 128 1.98 15.60 13.58
C GLY A 128 1.05 14.85 14.55
N TRP A 129 1.56 14.61 15.76
CA TRP A 129 0.83 13.87 16.80
C TRP A 129 -0.43 14.57 17.30
N ASP A 130 -0.50 15.89 17.23
CA ASP A 130 -1.69 16.65 17.63
C ASP A 130 -2.85 16.39 16.66
N GLY A 131 -2.59 16.34 15.35
CA GLY A 131 -3.59 15.96 14.34
C GLY A 131 -4.04 14.50 14.49
N LEU A 132 -3.11 13.57 14.74
CA LEU A 132 -3.45 12.18 15.08
C LEU A 132 -4.34 12.11 16.33
N GLY A 133 -4.07 12.92 17.35
CA GLY A 133 -4.92 13.05 18.54
C GLY A 133 -6.33 13.57 18.22
N GLY A 134 -6.46 14.46 17.24
CA GLY A 134 -7.74 14.92 16.71
C GLY A 134 -8.55 13.78 16.07
N ILE A 135 -7.91 12.96 15.22
CA ILE A 135 -8.54 11.76 14.65
C ILE A 135 -8.92 10.77 15.75
N ALA A 136 -8.04 10.53 16.73
CA ALA A 136 -8.31 9.65 17.85
C ALA A 136 -9.56 10.07 18.64
N ALA A 137 -9.77 11.37 18.83
CA ALA A 137 -10.97 11.89 19.50
C ALA A 137 -12.28 11.65 18.73
N ASN A 138 -12.19 11.39 17.42
CA ASN A 138 -13.33 11.06 16.54
C ASN A 138 -13.46 9.55 16.27
N THR A 139 -12.55 8.73 16.80
CA THR A 139 -12.49 7.30 16.51
C THR A 139 -13.55 6.52 17.28
N GLY A 140 -14.47 5.88 16.56
CA GLY A 140 -15.52 5.01 17.11
C GLY A 140 -15.15 3.53 17.13
N ALA A 141 -14.20 3.11 16.28
CA ALA A 141 -13.75 1.72 16.22
C ALA A 141 -12.28 1.63 15.77
N ILE A 142 -11.53 0.71 16.38
CA ILE A 142 -10.18 0.32 15.92
C ILE A 142 -10.19 -1.19 15.67
N SER A 143 -9.86 -1.61 14.46
CA SER A 143 -9.90 -3.04 14.08
C SER A 143 -9.04 -3.34 12.86
N ASP A 144 -9.10 -4.58 12.36
CA ASP A 144 -8.46 -4.96 11.10
C ASP A 144 -9.15 -4.34 9.87
N THR A 145 -8.45 -4.34 8.74
CA THR A 145 -8.92 -3.76 7.46
C THR A 145 -10.29 -4.28 7.03
N VAL A 146 -10.56 -5.57 7.19
CA VAL A 146 -11.83 -6.17 6.75
C VAL A 146 -12.95 -5.67 7.65
N THR A 147 -12.74 -5.73 8.96
CA THR A 147 -13.74 -5.26 9.94
C THR A 147 -14.05 -3.78 9.76
N ILE A 148 -13.05 -2.90 9.65
CA ILE A 148 -13.29 -1.46 9.44
C ILE A 148 -14.04 -1.20 8.14
N ALA A 149 -13.67 -1.84 7.02
CA ALA A 149 -14.40 -1.69 5.76
C ALA A 149 -15.87 -2.14 5.90
N GLN A 150 -16.14 -3.24 6.60
CA GLN A 150 -17.51 -3.69 6.85
C GLN A 150 -18.29 -2.73 7.75
N ASN A 151 -17.66 -2.14 8.77
CA ASN A 151 -18.28 -1.15 9.63
C ASN A 151 -18.66 0.11 8.85
N VAL A 152 -17.81 0.55 7.90
CA VAL A 152 -18.16 1.65 6.99
C VAL A 152 -19.33 1.26 6.10
N ILE A 153 -19.30 0.08 5.46
CA ILE A 153 -20.41 -0.41 4.60
C ILE A 153 -21.74 -0.44 5.36
N GLN A 154 -21.73 -0.89 6.61
CA GLN A 154 -22.92 -0.99 7.47
C GLN A 154 -23.34 0.36 8.07
N GLY A 155 -22.48 1.37 7.99
CA GLY A 155 -22.68 2.69 8.58
C GLY A 155 -22.62 2.67 10.11
N GLU A 156 -21.84 1.76 10.69
CA GLU A 156 -21.47 1.79 12.11
C GLU A 156 -20.46 2.90 12.40
N VAL A 157 -19.59 3.16 11.43
CA VAL A 157 -18.76 4.36 11.30
C VAL A 157 -18.98 4.92 9.89
N ASP A 158 -18.76 6.22 9.71
CA ASP A 158 -19.01 6.86 8.41
C ASP A 158 -17.76 6.90 7.52
N PHE A 159 -16.58 6.94 8.14
CA PHE A 159 -15.27 6.99 7.50
C PHE A 159 -14.38 5.85 8.01
N GLY A 160 -13.50 5.32 7.16
CA GLY A 160 -12.54 4.28 7.51
C GLY A 160 -11.15 4.54 6.92
N LEU A 161 -10.10 4.46 7.75
CA LEU A 161 -8.71 4.67 7.32
C LEU A 161 -7.69 3.90 8.17
N PRO A 162 -6.46 3.73 7.67
CA PRO A 162 -6.12 3.56 6.26
C PRO A 162 -6.71 2.24 5.71
N LEU A 163 -7.34 2.28 4.54
CA LEU A 163 -7.77 1.08 3.81
C LEU A 163 -7.05 1.01 2.46
N ALA A 164 -6.68 -0.18 1.98
CA ALA A 164 -6.09 -0.30 0.66
C ALA A 164 -7.12 0.05 -0.43
N ASP A 165 -6.75 0.95 -1.35
CA ASP A 165 -7.60 1.36 -2.47
C ASP A 165 -8.10 0.19 -3.31
N SER A 166 -7.21 -0.74 -3.68
CA SER A 166 -7.58 -1.94 -4.45
C SER A 166 -8.65 -2.78 -3.76
N TYR A 167 -8.62 -2.84 -2.42
CA TYR A 167 -9.63 -3.53 -1.63
C TYR A 167 -10.97 -2.77 -1.65
N VAL A 168 -10.96 -1.46 -1.43
CA VAL A 168 -12.17 -0.62 -1.48
C VAL A 168 -12.81 -0.67 -2.87
N ILE A 169 -12.01 -0.54 -3.93
CA ILE A 169 -12.47 -0.68 -5.32
C ILE A 169 -13.08 -2.06 -5.56
N SER A 170 -12.47 -3.13 -5.02
CA SER A 170 -13.04 -4.49 -5.17
C SER A 170 -14.41 -4.63 -4.52
N LEU A 171 -14.66 -3.93 -3.41
CA LEU A 171 -15.97 -3.93 -2.74
C LEU A 171 -17.00 -3.16 -3.56
N ILE A 172 -16.64 -1.99 -4.10
CA ILE A 172 -17.52 -1.17 -4.96
C ILE A 172 -17.87 -1.95 -6.24
N THR A 173 -16.87 -2.38 -6.99
CA THR A 173 -17.06 -3.02 -8.31
C THR A 173 -17.58 -4.45 -8.22
N GLY A 174 -17.20 -5.19 -7.18
CA GLY A 174 -17.57 -6.60 -7.01
C GLY A 174 -18.92 -6.81 -6.33
N SER A 175 -19.23 -6.03 -5.29
CA SER A 175 -20.45 -6.19 -4.48
C SER A 175 -21.44 -5.02 -4.57
N GLY A 176 -21.08 -3.92 -5.24
CA GLY A 176 -21.90 -2.70 -5.27
C GLY A 176 -21.97 -2.03 -3.89
N ALA A 177 -20.91 -2.17 -3.08
CA ALA A 177 -20.87 -1.57 -1.75
C ALA A 177 -21.07 -0.04 -1.83
N PRO A 178 -21.85 0.57 -0.91
CA PRO A 178 -22.11 2.01 -0.89
C PRO A 178 -20.90 2.77 -0.35
N LEU A 179 -19.78 2.68 -1.06
CA LEU A 179 -18.50 3.26 -0.67
C LEU A 179 -18.06 4.30 -1.71
N GLY A 180 -17.50 5.39 -1.21
CA GLY A 180 -16.59 6.25 -1.94
C GLY A 180 -15.24 6.26 -1.22
N PHE A 181 -14.22 6.86 -1.82
CA PHE A 181 -12.94 7.05 -1.15
C PHE A 181 -12.23 8.30 -1.63
N VAL A 182 -11.27 8.76 -0.85
CA VAL A 182 -10.31 9.80 -1.23
C VAL A 182 -8.89 9.33 -0.90
N TYR A 183 -7.93 9.78 -1.68
CA TYR A 183 -6.51 9.64 -1.33
C TYR A 183 -6.12 10.79 -0.39
N PRO A 184 -5.50 10.48 0.75
CA PRO A 184 -4.77 11.47 1.52
C PRO A 184 -3.63 12.08 0.69
N ASP A 185 -3.26 13.33 0.97
CA ASP A 185 -2.18 14.04 0.29
C ASP A 185 -1.23 14.62 1.35
N PRO A 186 0.03 14.17 1.45
CA PRO A 186 0.65 13.06 0.72
C PRO A 186 0.13 11.67 1.13
N THR A 187 0.43 10.61 0.38
CA THR A 187 0.14 9.22 0.78
C THR A 187 1.35 8.29 0.69
N VAL A 188 1.17 7.00 0.95
CA VAL A 188 2.19 5.96 0.80
C VAL A 188 1.90 5.08 -0.41
N ALA A 189 2.94 4.67 -1.12
CA ALA A 189 2.85 3.66 -2.17
C ALA A 189 3.80 2.51 -1.92
N VAL A 190 3.37 1.31 -2.28
CA VAL A 190 4.24 0.13 -2.27
C VAL A 190 4.15 -0.60 -3.59
N MET A 191 5.31 -0.97 -4.13
CA MET A 191 5.44 -1.55 -5.47
C MET A 191 6.10 -2.91 -5.34
N SER A 192 5.58 -3.90 -6.07
CA SER A 192 6.13 -5.25 -6.00
C SER A 192 7.06 -5.48 -7.18
N ALA A 193 8.31 -5.75 -6.86
CA ALA A 193 9.32 -6.14 -7.81
C ALA A 193 9.41 -7.66 -7.94
N LEU A 194 9.66 -8.10 -9.17
CA LEU A 194 9.87 -9.50 -9.53
C LEU A 194 11.34 -9.73 -9.85
N ALA A 195 11.90 -10.77 -9.24
CA ALA A 195 13.25 -11.27 -9.45
C ALA A 195 13.23 -12.75 -9.85
N VAL A 196 14.19 -13.17 -10.67
CA VAL A 196 14.45 -14.59 -10.97
C VAL A 196 15.42 -15.15 -9.93
N VAL A 197 15.12 -16.28 -9.31
CA VAL A 197 16.00 -16.89 -8.30
C VAL A 197 17.19 -17.57 -9.00
N GLU A 198 18.42 -17.38 -8.51
CA GLU A 198 19.66 -17.91 -9.12
C GLU A 198 19.64 -19.44 -9.21
N ASN A 199 19.26 -20.11 -8.11
CA ASN A 199 19.19 -21.57 -8.03
C ASN A 199 17.77 -22.13 -8.28
N ALA A 200 16.92 -21.39 -9.01
CA ALA A 200 15.55 -21.79 -9.31
C ALA A 200 15.48 -23.24 -9.84
N PRO A 201 14.56 -24.09 -9.35
CA PRO A 201 14.38 -25.45 -9.87
C PRO A 201 13.94 -25.46 -11.34
N HIS A 202 13.30 -24.40 -11.83
CA HIS A 202 12.81 -24.24 -13.20
C HIS A 202 13.26 -22.89 -13.81
N PRO A 203 14.57 -22.68 -14.07
CA PRO A 203 15.10 -21.35 -14.41
C PRO A 203 14.58 -20.81 -15.75
N ASN A 204 14.32 -21.69 -16.73
CA ASN A 204 13.74 -21.26 -18.01
C ASN A 204 12.28 -20.83 -17.88
N ALA A 205 11.51 -21.47 -16.99
CA ALA A 205 10.13 -21.08 -16.72
C ALA A 205 10.08 -19.76 -15.94
N ALA A 206 10.98 -19.57 -14.97
CA ALA A 206 11.13 -18.31 -14.24
C ALA A 206 11.41 -17.13 -15.17
N ARG A 207 12.36 -17.29 -16.10
CA ARG A 207 12.69 -16.29 -17.11
C ARG A 207 11.51 -16.00 -18.05
N LEU A 208 10.83 -17.04 -18.54
CA LEU A 208 9.64 -16.88 -19.37
C LEU A 208 8.52 -16.13 -18.63
N PHE A 209 8.32 -16.42 -17.34
CA PHE A 209 7.35 -15.70 -16.52
C PHE A 209 7.77 -14.24 -16.31
N SER A 210 9.07 -13.96 -16.13
CA SER A 210 9.60 -12.61 -16.02
C SER A 210 9.41 -11.79 -17.31
N GLU A 211 9.60 -12.40 -18.49
CA GLU A 211 9.26 -11.77 -19.78
C GLU A 211 7.78 -11.41 -19.86
N TRP A 212 6.91 -12.37 -19.56
CA TRP A 212 5.46 -12.12 -19.58
C TRP A 212 5.07 -11.04 -18.57
N ALA A 213 5.58 -11.08 -17.34
CA ALA A 213 5.24 -10.12 -16.30
C ALA A 213 5.68 -8.68 -16.65
N ALA A 214 6.78 -8.50 -17.39
CA ALA A 214 7.24 -7.21 -17.88
C ALA A 214 6.52 -6.72 -19.16
N SER A 215 5.88 -7.64 -19.90
CA SER A 215 5.17 -7.31 -21.14
C SER A 215 3.93 -6.45 -20.91
N ALA A 216 3.44 -5.81 -21.97
CA ALA A 216 2.19 -5.04 -21.95
C ALA A 216 1.00 -5.88 -21.48
N ASP A 217 0.91 -7.14 -21.94
CA ASP A 217 -0.15 -8.08 -21.55
C ASP A 217 -0.06 -8.44 -20.06
N GLY A 218 1.15 -8.63 -19.54
CA GLY A 218 1.38 -8.99 -18.14
C GLY A 218 0.98 -7.88 -17.18
N VAL A 219 1.49 -6.66 -17.40
CA VAL A 219 1.12 -5.51 -16.55
C VAL A 219 -0.36 -5.15 -16.68
N SER A 220 -0.98 -5.37 -17.85
CA SER A 220 -2.43 -5.20 -18.04
C SER A 220 -3.23 -6.24 -17.25
N ALA A 221 -2.81 -7.52 -17.30
CA ALA A 221 -3.46 -8.58 -16.54
C ALA A 221 -3.38 -8.32 -15.03
N TRP A 222 -2.24 -7.81 -14.55
CA TRP A 222 -2.07 -7.38 -13.16
C TRP A 222 -2.91 -6.16 -12.81
N ALA A 223 -3.01 -5.18 -13.70
CA ALA A 223 -3.84 -4.01 -13.47
C ALA A 223 -5.30 -4.38 -13.21
N VAL A 224 -5.88 -5.24 -14.07
CA VAL A 224 -7.25 -5.73 -13.89
C VAL A 224 -7.38 -6.62 -12.65
N GLY A 225 -6.47 -7.59 -12.49
CA GLY A 225 -6.59 -8.58 -11.41
C GLY A 225 -6.39 -8.01 -10.01
N ALA A 226 -5.60 -6.95 -9.88
CA ALA A 226 -5.24 -6.33 -8.60
C ALA A 226 -5.89 -4.95 -8.37
N ASN A 227 -6.70 -4.44 -9.30
CA ASN A 227 -7.28 -3.08 -9.26
C ASN A 227 -6.23 -1.96 -9.14
N ASN A 228 -5.03 -2.15 -9.68
CA ASN A 228 -3.94 -1.16 -9.64
C ASN A 228 -3.62 -0.65 -11.05
N ALA A 229 -3.03 0.54 -11.17
CA ALA A 229 -2.62 1.05 -12.48
C ALA A 229 -1.54 0.15 -13.12
N PRO A 230 -1.42 0.04 -14.44
CA PRO A 230 -0.28 -0.67 -15.03
C PRO A 230 1.04 0.00 -14.64
N MET A 231 2.10 -0.81 -14.48
CA MET A 231 3.45 -0.31 -14.17
C MET A 231 4.14 0.40 -15.34
N ARG A 232 3.53 0.33 -16.53
CA ARG A 232 4.08 0.86 -17.77
C ARG A 232 3.26 2.04 -18.25
N SER A 233 3.93 3.15 -18.57
CA SER A 233 3.27 4.36 -19.07
C SER A 233 2.81 4.26 -20.53
N ASP A 234 3.34 3.31 -21.30
CA ASP A 234 2.93 3.04 -22.69
C ASP A 234 1.71 2.11 -22.80
N VAL A 235 1.22 1.57 -21.68
CA VAL A 235 0.06 0.69 -21.61
C VAL A 235 -1.17 1.49 -21.18
N GLU A 236 -2.21 1.47 -22.02
CA GLU A 236 -3.52 2.01 -21.66
C GLU A 236 -4.09 1.21 -20.49
N ASP A 237 -4.61 1.91 -19.47
CA ASP A 237 -5.13 1.27 -18.27
C ASP A 237 -6.41 0.48 -18.58
N PRO A 238 -6.41 -0.86 -18.44
CA PRO A 238 -7.53 -1.72 -18.85
C PRO A 238 -8.69 -1.73 -17.85
N ARG A 239 -8.57 -1.03 -16.72
CA ARG A 239 -9.59 -1.04 -15.66
C ARG A 239 -10.82 -0.25 -16.13
N THR A 240 -12.00 -0.85 -15.99
CA THR A 240 -13.23 -0.30 -16.59
C THR A 240 -13.91 0.78 -15.75
N TYR A 241 -13.46 1.00 -14.52
CA TYR A 241 -14.10 1.91 -13.57
C TYR A 241 -13.46 3.31 -13.53
N LEU A 242 -12.47 3.59 -14.39
CA LEU A 242 -11.69 4.82 -14.34
C LEU A 242 -12.52 6.08 -14.67
N ASP A 243 -13.58 5.94 -15.46
CA ASP A 243 -14.50 7.01 -15.80
C ASP A 243 -15.73 7.08 -14.86
N GLU A 244 -15.79 6.22 -13.84
CA GLU A 244 -16.91 6.22 -12.91
C GLU A 244 -16.89 7.48 -12.03
N PRO A 245 -18.04 8.11 -11.75
CA PRO A 245 -18.08 9.37 -11.00
C PRO A 245 -17.51 9.30 -9.57
N TRP A 246 -17.45 8.10 -9.00
CA TRP A 246 -16.91 7.86 -7.66
C TRP A 246 -15.39 7.64 -7.65
N PHE A 247 -14.78 7.37 -8.81
CA PHE A 247 -13.35 7.13 -8.91
C PHE A 247 -12.59 8.45 -9.05
N SER A 248 -11.48 8.58 -8.34
CA SER A 248 -10.51 9.64 -8.53
C SER A 248 -9.12 9.02 -8.57
N PRO A 249 -8.21 9.51 -9.43
CA PRO A 249 -6.84 8.98 -9.49
C PRO A 249 -6.05 9.34 -8.21
N LYS A 250 -4.95 8.63 -8.02
CA LYS A 250 -3.99 8.86 -6.93
C LYS A 250 -3.38 10.26 -7.03
N THR A 251 -2.93 10.79 -5.90
CA THR A 251 -2.05 11.97 -5.85
C THR A 251 -0.64 11.58 -6.31
N ASP A 252 0.11 12.55 -6.83
CA ASP A 252 1.52 12.37 -7.22
C ASP A 252 2.47 12.49 -6.02
N ASP A 253 2.02 13.06 -4.89
CA ASP A 253 2.81 13.22 -3.67
C ASP A 253 2.75 11.96 -2.80
N VAL A 254 3.78 11.13 -2.96
CA VAL A 254 3.80 9.76 -2.46
C VAL A 254 5.14 9.44 -1.84
N TRP A 255 5.10 8.97 -0.59
CA TRP A 255 6.26 8.40 0.08
C TRP A 255 6.36 6.91 -0.24
N SER A 256 7.28 6.54 -1.14
CA SER A 256 7.46 5.16 -1.63
C SER A 256 8.77 4.50 -1.17
N ASP A 257 9.73 5.28 -0.67
CA ASP A 257 11.06 4.84 -0.23
C ASP A 257 11.19 4.66 1.29
N PHE A 258 10.07 4.70 2.03
CA PHE A 258 10.02 4.48 3.48
C PHE A 258 10.73 3.19 3.94
N GLY A 259 10.76 2.16 3.10
CA GLY A 259 11.48 0.90 3.39
C GLY A 259 13.01 1.06 3.50
N SER A 260 13.54 2.23 3.13
CA SER A 260 14.95 2.60 3.25
C SER A 260 15.20 3.75 4.21
N ASP A 261 14.15 4.34 4.79
CA ASP A 261 14.25 5.43 5.76
C ASP A 261 14.73 4.89 7.12
N PRO A 262 15.91 5.29 7.60
CA PRO A 262 16.48 4.77 8.84
C PRO A 262 15.68 5.16 10.08
N GLU A 263 15.06 6.36 10.11
CA GLU A 263 14.29 6.84 11.25
C GLU A 263 12.97 6.08 11.37
N PHE A 264 12.30 5.86 10.23
CA PHE A 264 11.12 5.01 10.15
C PHE A 264 11.43 3.57 10.60
N LEU A 265 12.49 2.97 10.05
CA LEU A 265 12.86 1.59 10.36
C LEU A 265 13.24 1.42 11.83
N GLU A 266 13.93 2.39 12.44
CA GLU A 266 14.24 2.38 13.87
C GLU A 266 12.98 2.48 14.74
N ALA A 267 12.06 3.37 14.37
CA ALA A 267 10.81 3.59 15.09
C ALA A 267 9.89 2.35 15.08
N MET A 268 9.87 1.61 13.97
CA MET A 268 8.97 0.45 13.74
C MET A 268 9.53 -0.90 14.20
N THR A 269 10.65 -0.91 14.92
CA THR A 269 11.17 -2.15 15.54
C THR A 269 10.20 -2.71 16.58
N ALA A 270 10.31 -4.01 16.90
CA ALA A 270 9.45 -4.66 17.90
C ALA A 270 9.57 -4.02 19.30
N ASP A 271 10.77 -3.54 19.64
CA ASP A 271 11.06 -2.77 20.87
C ASP A 271 11.06 -1.25 20.62
N GLY A 272 10.56 -0.83 19.45
CA GLY A 272 10.52 0.56 19.00
C GLY A 272 9.52 1.40 19.79
N TRP A 273 9.74 2.71 19.79
CA TRP A 273 8.93 3.65 20.55
C TRP A 273 7.56 3.94 19.91
N TYR A 274 7.38 3.63 18.62
CA TYR A 274 6.24 4.09 17.83
C TYR A 274 4.91 3.47 18.27
N PHE A 275 4.82 2.14 18.31
CA PHE A 275 3.57 1.45 18.64
C PHE A 275 3.03 1.81 20.03
N PRO A 276 3.85 1.88 21.10
CA PRO A 276 3.37 2.35 22.40
C PRO A 276 2.78 3.76 22.36
N LYS A 277 3.43 4.69 21.66
CA LYS A 277 2.95 6.08 21.54
C LYS A 277 1.66 6.15 20.74
N TRP A 278 1.58 5.46 19.61
CA TRP A 278 0.35 5.36 18.81
C TRP A 278 -0.80 4.77 19.62
N ASN A 279 -0.54 3.68 20.36
CA ASN A 279 -1.51 3.05 21.23
C ASN A 279 -2.02 4.00 22.32
N GLU A 280 -1.14 4.79 22.93
CA GLU A 280 -1.52 5.82 23.90
C GLU A 280 -2.40 6.90 23.27
N THR A 281 -2.01 7.42 22.10
CA THR A 281 -2.77 8.45 21.36
C THR A 281 -4.19 7.99 21.02
N PHE A 282 -4.34 6.76 20.52
CA PHE A 282 -5.63 6.21 20.11
C PHE A 282 -6.39 5.47 21.23
N GLY A 283 -5.83 5.39 22.44
CA GLY A 283 -6.40 4.59 23.54
C GLY A 283 -6.51 3.10 23.21
N TYR A 284 -5.66 2.59 22.32
CA TYR A 284 -5.69 1.21 21.83
C TYR A 284 -4.90 0.28 22.76
N SER A 285 -5.46 -0.90 23.03
CA SER A 285 -4.85 -1.90 23.94
C SER A 285 -4.59 -3.26 23.29
N GLY A 286 -4.75 -3.36 21.96
CA GLY A 286 -4.51 -4.58 21.19
C GLY A 286 -3.08 -4.75 20.72
#